data_AF-A0A2X1IVR4-F1
#
_entry.id   AF-A0A2X1IVR4-F1
#
_cell.length_a   1.000
_cell.length_b   1.000
_cell.length_c   1.000
_cell.angle_alpha   90.00
_cell.angle_beta   90.00
_cell.angle_gamma   90.00
#
_symmetry.space_group_name_H-M   'P 1'
#
loop_
_entity.id
_entity.type
_entity.pdbx_description
1 polymer ?
#
loop_
_entity_poly.entity_id
_entity_poly.type
_entity_poly.pdbx_seq_one_letter_code
_entity_poly.pdbx_strand_id
1 'polypeptide(L)'
;MSRLPKPFAEGFNLGREAHFNNAKIVFSRACSEPNPDYPRWSRKRIEETCWELLMNGYLNCEDLIDPVVTFANSPESYMQYVDQHPEQSIKMGVTF
;
A
#
# COMPACT_ATOMS: atom_id res chain seq x y z
N MET A 1 -41.58 -11.81 2.21
CA MET A 1 -40.40 -11.25 1.52
C MET A 1 -40.09 -9.89 2.14
N SER A 2 -39.00 -9.79 2.91
CA SER A 2 -38.57 -8.52 3.50
C SER A 2 -38.23 -7.53 2.39
N ARG A 3 -38.86 -6.35 2.42
CA ARG A 3 -38.57 -5.27 1.46
C ARG A 3 -37.28 -4.59 1.88
N LEU A 4 -36.19 -4.87 1.17
CA LEU A 4 -35.01 -4.02 1.25
C LEU A 4 -35.38 -2.62 0.72
N PRO A 5 -34.78 -1.56 1.27
CA PRO A 5 -34.86 -0.25 0.66
C PRO A 5 -34.41 -0.32 -0.80
N LYS A 6 -35.11 0.39 -1.69
CA LYS A 6 -34.72 0.47 -3.10
C LYS A 6 -33.29 1.04 -3.19
N PRO A 7 -32.42 0.46 -4.03
CA PRO A 7 -31.10 1.01 -4.24
C PRO A 7 -31.21 2.44 -4.78
N PHE A 8 -30.32 3.34 -4.35
CA PHE A 8 -30.15 4.63 -5.02
C PHE A 8 -29.74 4.39 -6.47
N ALA A 9 -30.34 5.15 -7.39
CA ALA A 9 -30.21 4.92 -8.84
C ALA A 9 -28.80 5.27 -9.38
N GLU A 10 -28.06 6.11 -8.66
CA GLU A 10 -26.72 6.56 -9.03
C GLU A 10 -25.80 6.55 -7.78
N GLY A 11 -24.51 6.31 -8.01
CA GLY A 11 -23.47 6.32 -6.97
C GLY A 11 -23.08 4.95 -6.41
N PHE A 12 -22.20 4.96 -5.41
CA PHE A 12 -21.70 3.76 -4.75
C PHE A 12 -22.75 3.19 -3.77
N ASN A 13 -23.29 2.01 -4.08
CA ASN A 13 -24.37 1.40 -3.32
C ASN A 13 -23.96 0.07 -2.70
N LEU A 14 -23.92 0.02 -1.37
CA LEU A 14 -23.60 -1.18 -0.59
C LEU A 14 -24.79 -1.69 0.23
N GLY A 15 -26.02 -1.25 -0.04
CA GLY A 15 -27.18 -1.55 0.81
C GLY A 15 -27.50 -3.05 0.89
N ARG A 16 -27.38 -3.76 -0.23
CA ARG A 16 -27.57 -5.23 -0.26
C ARG A 16 -26.38 -5.93 0.39
N GLU A 17 -25.17 -5.54 0.03
CA GLU A 17 -23.92 -6.12 0.50
C GLU A 17 -23.77 -5.96 2.02
N ALA A 18 -24.11 -4.78 2.57
CA ALA A 18 -24.09 -4.52 4.00
C ALA A 18 -25.15 -5.31 4.77
N HIS A 19 -26.29 -5.66 4.14
CA HIS A 19 -27.37 -6.39 4.81
C HIS A 19 -27.16 -7.91 4.83
N PHE A 20 -26.68 -8.50 3.74
CA PHE A 20 -26.52 -9.96 3.65
C PHE A 20 -25.09 -10.43 3.82
N ASN A 21 -24.12 -9.68 3.29
CA ASN A 21 -22.73 -10.14 3.20
C ASN A 21 -21.84 -9.51 4.27
N ASN A 22 -22.29 -8.45 4.96
CA ASN A 22 -21.53 -7.73 5.98
C ASN A 22 -20.07 -7.47 5.55
N ALA A 23 -19.89 -7.00 4.31
CA ALA A 23 -18.58 -6.85 3.71
C ALA A 23 -17.72 -5.82 4.48
N LYS A 24 -16.43 -6.12 4.64
CA LYS A 24 -15.44 -5.20 5.22
C LYS A 24 -14.75 -4.41 4.10
N ILE A 25 -14.85 -3.09 4.15
CA ILE A 25 -14.07 -2.21 3.28
C ILE A 25 -12.72 -1.96 3.97
N VAL A 26 -11.63 -2.27 3.27
CA VAL A 26 -10.26 -2.09 3.76
C VAL A 26 -9.54 -1.13 2.81
N PHE A 27 -8.99 -0.06 3.36
CA PHE A 27 -8.08 0.82 2.63
C PHE A 27 -6.64 0.38 2.92
N SER A 28 -5.81 0.28 1.88
CA SER A 28 -4.38 0.03 2.04
C SER A 28 -3.73 1.24 2.69
N ARG A 29 -3.45 1.13 3.99
CA ARG A 29 -2.76 2.13 4.79
C ARG A 29 -1.63 1.42 5.53
N ALA A 30 -0.41 1.91 5.37
CA ALA A 30 0.77 1.37 6.06
C ALA A 30 1.26 2.29 7.20
N CYS A 31 0.68 3.49 7.32
CA CYS A 31 1.12 4.52 8.25
C CYS A 31 -0.06 5.39 8.75
N SER A 32 0.13 5.97 9.95
CA SER A 32 -0.84 6.76 10.74
C SER A 32 -1.90 5.90 11.47
N GLU A 33 -1.47 5.26 12.57
CA GLU A 33 -2.29 4.43 13.49
C GLU A 33 -3.65 5.04 13.88
N PRO A 34 -4.68 4.21 14.19
CA PRO A 34 -4.60 2.76 14.37
C PRO A 34 -4.86 1.95 13.08
N ASN A 35 -4.02 0.93 12.86
CA ASN A 35 -4.23 -0.06 11.80
C ASN A 35 -5.39 -1.02 12.15
N PRO A 36 -5.98 -1.71 11.15
CA PRO A 36 -6.87 -2.83 11.41
C PRO A 36 -6.22 -3.83 12.38
N ASP A 37 -6.95 -4.28 13.39
CA ASP A 37 -6.50 -5.19 14.45
C ASP A 37 -5.47 -4.61 15.44
N TYR A 38 -5.28 -3.29 15.52
CA TYR A 38 -4.62 -2.67 16.67
C TYR A 38 -5.27 -3.14 17.99
N PRO A 39 -4.51 -3.48 19.06
CA PRO A 39 -3.05 -3.35 19.21
C PRO A 39 -2.24 -4.55 18.73
N ARG A 40 -2.86 -5.59 18.17
CA ARG A 40 -2.16 -6.81 17.72
C ARG A 40 -1.18 -6.50 16.60
N TRP A 41 -1.57 -5.67 15.64
CA TRP A 41 -0.73 -5.16 14.55
C TRP A 41 -0.46 -3.66 14.76
N SER A 42 0.56 -3.37 15.54
CA SER A 42 1.12 -2.01 15.63
C SER A 42 2.19 -1.79 14.56
N ARG A 43 2.44 -0.54 14.19
CA ARG A 43 3.59 -0.15 13.34
C ARG A 43 4.89 -0.86 13.74
N LYS A 44 5.22 -0.87 15.05
CA LYS A 44 6.43 -1.51 15.57
C LYS A 44 6.48 -3.00 15.19
N ARG A 45 5.38 -3.72 15.41
CA ARG A 45 5.31 -5.15 15.06
C ARG A 45 5.41 -5.38 13.56
N ILE A 46 4.81 -4.51 12.74
CA ILE A 46 4.92 -4.60 11.27
C ILE A 46 6.39 -4.44 10.84
N GLU A 47 7.09 -3.44 11.37
CA GLU A 47 8.51 -3.21 11.10
C GLU A 47 9.36 -4.42 11.53
N GLU A 48 9.16 -4.95 12.74
CA GLU A 48 9.86 -6.14 13.24
C GLU A 48 9.59 -7.39 12.37
N THR A 49 8.33 -7.62 11.99
CA THR A 49 7.95 -8.79 11.17
C THR A 49 8.56 -8.69 9.77
N CYS A 50 8.47 -7.53 9.11
CA CYS A 50 9.09 -7.32 7.80
C CYS A 50 10.60 -7.51 7.85
N TRP A 51 11.25 -7.02 8.92
CA TRP A 51 12.68 -7.20 9.13
C TRP A 51 13.06 -8.67 9.29
N GLU A 52 12.33 -9.43 10.09
CA GLU A 52 12.54 -10.88 10.26
C GLU A 52 12.37 -11.64 8.94
N LEU A 53 11.35 -11.31 8.15
CA LEU A 53 11.13 -11.92 6.85
C LEU A 53 12.29 -11.64 5.88
N LEU A 54 12.79 -10.40 5.87
CA LEU A 54 13.94 -10.00 5.06
C LEU A 54 15.22 -10.72 5.48
N MET A 55 15.56 -10.69 6.78
CA MET A 55 16.81 -11.28 7.31
C MET A 55 16.86 -12.80 7.16
N ASN A 56 15.71 -13.47 7.19
CA ASN A 56 15.63 -14.92 7.00
C ASN A 56 15.47 -15.34 5.53
N GLY A 57 15.52 -14.39 4.58
CA GLY A 57 15.44 -14.68 3.15
C GLY A 57 14.05 -15.08 2.65
N TYR A 58 12.98 -14.85 3.44
CA TYR A 58 11.60 -15.06 2.98
C TYR A 58 11.16 -13.96 2.01
N LEU A 59 11.83 -12.80 2.02
CA LEU A 59 11.65 -11.71 1.08
C LEU A 59 12.98 -11.44 0.37
N ASN A 60 12.99 -11.54 -0.97
CA ASN A 60 14.07 -11.02 -1.80
C ASN A 60 13.67 -9.64 -2.33
N CYS A 61 14.45 -8.61 -1.98
CA CYS A 61 14.20 -7.22 -2.37
C CYS A 61 15.37 -6.62 -3.17
N GLU A 62 16.29 -7.42 -3.70
CA GLU A 62 17.47 -6.93 -4.43
C GLU A 62 17.08 -6.03 -5.62
N ASP A 63 16.08 -6.43 -6.40
CA ASP A 63 15.60 -5.68 -7.57
C ASP A 63 14.51 -4.64 -7.25
N LEU A 64 14.15 -4.49 -5.97
CA LEU A 64 13.08 -3.56 -5.58
C LEU A 64 13.49 -2.10 -5.75
N ILE A 65 14.77 -1.79 -5.50
CA ILE A 65 15.32 -0.44 -5.59
C ILE A 65 15.96 -0.28 -6.97
N ASP A 66 15.17 0.19 -7.92
CA ASP A 66 15.57 0.38 -9.32
C ASP A 66 14.84 1.61 -9.91
N PRO A 67 15.56 2.63 -10.43
CA PRO A 67 17.01 2.74 -10.55
C PRO A 67 17.70 3.28 -9.28
N VAL A 68 18.98 2.90 -9.09
CA VAL A 68 19.88 3.53 -8.13
C VAL A 68 20.71 4.62 -8.82
N VAL A 69 20.55 5.87 -8.39
CA VAL A 69 21.20 7.05 -8.99
C VAL A 69 22.17 7.72 -8.01
N THR A 70 23.08 8.55 -8.52
CA THR A 70 23.95 9.35 -7.66
C THR A 70 23.18 10.51 -7.03
N PHE A 71 23.65 11.01 -5.89
CA PHE A 71 23.06 12.20 -5.27
C PHE A 71 23.01 13.41 -6.22
N ALA A 72 24.08 13.62 -7.00
CA ALA A 72 24.16 14.72 -7.96
C ALA A 72 23.06 14.68 -9.04
N ASN A 73 22.67 13.49 -9.47
CA ASN A 73 21.64 13.29 -10.50
C ASN A 73 20.24 13.11 -9.92
N SER A 74 20.09 13.10 -8.59
CA SER A 74 18.82 12.79 -7.93
C SER A 74 17.67 13.74 -8.28
N PRO A 75 17.87 15.06 -8.50
CA PRO A 75 16.78 15.95 -8.91
C PRO A 75 16.22 15.57 -10.29
N GLU A 76 17.09 15.42 -11.29
CA GLU A 76 16.69 15.09 -12.66
C GLU A 76 16.12 13.66 -12.73
N SER A 77 16.73 12.73 -11.99
CA SER A 77 16.27 11.34 -11.91
C SER A 77 14.88 11.25 -11.27
N TYR A 78 14.57 12.08 -10.27
CA TYR A 78 13.22 12.12 -9.71
C TYR A 78 12.19 12.53 -10.76
N MET A 79 12.48 13.59 -11.54
CA MET A 79 11.58 14.04 -12.61
C MET A 79 11.37 12.95 -13.65
N GLN A 80 12.44 12.27 -14.07
CA GLN A 80 12.37 11.19 -15.04
C GLN A 80 11.60 9.98 -14.50
N TYR A 81 12.04 9.41 -13.38
CA TYR A 81 11.64 8.07 -12.94
C TYR A 81 10.46 8.04 -11.96
N VAL A 82 10.06 9.18 -11.39
CA VAL A 82 8.96 9.24 -10.42
C VAL A 82 7.76 10.01 -10.97
N ASP A 83 8.00 11.08 -11.74
CA ASP A 83 6.94 11.95 -12.24
C ASP A 83 6.55 11.65 -13.70
N GLN A 84 7.52 11.72 -14.63
CA GLN A 84 7.23 11.69 -16.07
C GLN A 84 7.16 10.28 -16.65
N HIS A 85 8.03 9.38 -16.18
CA HIS A 85 8.13 8.00 -16.64
C HIS A 85 8.11 7.01 -15.46
N PRO A 86 7.03 6.99 -14.64
CA PRO A 86 6.93 6.09 -13.49
C PRO A 86 6.98 4.61 -13.88
N GLU A 87 6.67 4.24 -15.13
CA GLU A 87 6.80 2.89 -15.65
C GLU A 87 8.25 2.38 -15.74
N GLN A 88 9.24 3.28 -15.68
CA GLN A 88 10.67 2.95 -15.73
C GLN A 88 11.28 2.71 -14.34
N SER A 89 10.47 2.70 -13.29
CA SER A 89 10.95 2.70 -11.90
C SER A 89 10.04 1.88 -11.02
N ILE A 90 10.64 1.05 -10.18
CA ILE A 90 9.93 0.39 -9.09
C ILE A 90 10.02 1.26 -7.84
N LYS A 91 11.25 1.64 -7.47
CA LYS A 91 11.55 2.53 -6.36
C LYS A 91 12.93 3.14 -6.57
N MET A 92 12.98 4.41 -6.96
CA MET A 92 14.25 5.12 -7.13
C MET A 92 15.05 5.15 -5.81
N GLY A 93 16.31 4.70 -5.86
CA GLY A 93 17.29 4.78 -4.79
C GLY A 93 18.37 5.81 -5.06
N VAL A 94 19.03 6.30 -4.01
CA VAL A 94 20.16 7.24 -4.12
C VAL A 94 21.39 6.68 -3.40
N THR A 95 22.53 6.67 -4.08
CA THR A 95 23.83 6.27 -3.52
C THR A 95 24.75 7.47 -3.27
N PHE A 96 25.62 7.34 -2.27
CA PHE A 96 26.56 8.36 -1.80
C PHE A 96 28.00 7.85 -1.79
#